data_AF-X0V7T9-F1
#
_entry.id   AF-X0V7T9-F1
#
_cell.length_a   1.000
_cell.length_b   1.000
_cell.length_c   1.000
_cell.angle_alpha   90.00
_cell.angle_beta   90.00
_cell.angle_gamma   90.00
#
_symmetry.space_group_name_H-M   'P 1'
#
loop_
_entity.id
_entity.type
_entity.pdbx_description
1 polymer ?
#
loop_
_entity_poly.entity_id
_entity_poly.type
_entity_poly.pdbx_seq_one_letter_code
_entity_poly.pdbx_strand_id
1 'polypeptide(L)'
;MYKDMDQWIELRRKIRNQEIPLRQLARKTGIHRQTLRKIRDNSQPPGYQRANPIEKTKIGPYIDRIKAIIEADKQMPKKQRHTAKRIWERLQAEGLDGGYTIVKDAVRQIKKTSKEVFMPLSQRPGEAQVDFGHAVANFNGKLKKIVFFVMSLAHSDAMFVMAFPRECTEAFLEAHVRAFDFFGFVPKRISYDNTRVAITKILTGHNRKYTAEFKRLISHYLFEPY
;
A
#
# COMPACT_ATOMS: atom_id res chain seq x y z
N MET A 1 26.63 18.91 -29.02
CA MET A 1 25.38 18.10 -29.06
C MET A 1 24.31 19.00 -29.63
N TYR A 2 23.75 18.69 -30.80
CA TYR A 2 22.72 19.50 -31.45
C TYR A 2 21.45 19.46 -30.58
N LYS A 3 21.28 20.49 -29.77
CA LYS A 3 20.16 20.65 -28.83
C LYS A 3 19.10 21.63 -29.34
N ASP A 4 19.40 22.31 -30.45
CA ASP A 4 18.48 23.22 -31.10
C ASP A 4 17.34 22.41 -31.77
N MET A 5 16.12 22.66 -31.32
CA MET A 5 14.93 21.94 -31.74
C MET A 5 14.54 22.31 -33.18
N ASP A 6 14.80 23.54 -33.61
CA ASP A 6 14.45 24.00 -34.96
C ASP A 6 15.32 23.29 -36.00
N GLN A 7 16.62 23.21 -35.73
CA GLN A 7 17.56 22.45 -36.53
C GLN A 7 17.24 20.93 -36.51
N TRP A 8 16.78 20.40 -35.38
CA TRP A 8 16.37 19.00 -35.25
C TRP A 8 15.17 18.67 -36.12
N ILE A 9 14.15 19.54 -36.12
CA ILE A 9 12.94 19.40 -36.92
C ILE A 9 13.28 19.45 -38.42
N GLU A 10 14.09 20.43 -38.84
CA GLU A 10 14.47 20.60 -40.24
C GLU A 10 15.21 19.36 -40.79
N LEU A 11 16.19 18.86 -40.03
CA LEU A 11 16.95 17.67 -40.40
C LEU A 11 16.09 16.40 -40.41
N ARG A 12 15.21 16.24 -39.41
CA ARG A 12 14.31 15.09 -39.33
C ARG A 12 13.30 15.07 -40.48
N ARG A 13 12.75 16.24 -40.87
CA ARG A 13 11.85 16.39 -42.02
C ARG A 13 12.57 16.04 -43.34
N LYS A 14 13.80 16.51 -43.53
CA LYS A 14 14.63 16.19 -44.70
C LYS A 14 14.93 14.69 -44.83
N ILE A 15 15.13 13.99 -43.71
CA ILE A 15 15.41 12.55 -43.70
C ILE A 15 14.14 11.70 -43.91
N ARG A 16 13.03 12.03 -43.25
CA ARG A 16 11.79 11.23 -43.26
C ARG A 16 10.88 11.51 -44.46
N ASN A 17 10.78 12.77 -44.89
CA ASN A 17 9.76 13.19 -45.86
C ASN A 17 10.34 13.46 -47.26
N GLN A 18 11.61 13.84 -47.35
CA GLN A 18 12.26 14.18 -48.63
C GLN A 18 13.22 13.07 -49.12
N GLU A 19 13.23 11.92 -48.44
CA GLU A 19 14.05 10.73 -48.74
C GLU A 19 15.54 10.99 -49.04
N ILE A 20 16.10 12.11 -48.55
CA ILE A 20 17.51 12.43 -48.82
C ILE A 20 18.41 11.39 -48.14
N PRO A 21 19.27 10.68 -48.88
CA PRO A 21 20.15 9.68 -48.30
C PRO A 21 21.06 10.30 -47.23
N LEU A 22 21.22 9.62 -46.10
CA LEU A 22 22.03 10.08 -44.96
C LEU A 22 23.47 10.48 -45.36
N ARG A 23 24.02 9.86 -46.41
CA ARG A 23 25.36 10.17 -46.94
C ARG A 23 25.42 11.55 -47.61
N GLN A 24 24.38 11.91 -48.36
CA GLN A 24 24.26 13.21 -49.01
C GLN A 24 24.03 14.31 -47.99
N LEU A 25 23.17 14.03 -46.99
CA LEU A 25 22.90 14.97 -45.92
C LEU A 25 24.14 15.24 -45.05
N ALA A 26 24.92 14.21 -44.72
CA ALA A 26 26.19 14.36 -43.98
C ALA A 26 27.21 15.25 -44.71
N ARG A 27 27.29 15.16 -46.05
CA ARG A 27 28.16 16.03 -46.86
C ARG A 27 27.68 17.47 -46.88
N LYS A 28 26.36 17.69 -46.93
CA LYS A 28 25.75 19.02 -47.01
C LYS A 28 25.76 19.77 -45.66
N THR A 29 25.58 19.06 -44.55
CA THR A 29 25.43 19.67 -43.21
C THR A 29 26.68 19.53 -42.34
N GLY A 30 27.66 18.73 -42.76
CA GLY A 30 28.84 18.40 -41.94
C GLY A 30 28.54 17.51 -40.73
N ILE A 31 27.29 17.06 -40.56
CA ILE A 31 26.88 16.27 -39.39
C ILE A 31 27.24 14.80 -39.59
N HIS A 32 27.91 14.20 -38.61
CA HIS A 32 28.29 12.80 -38.64
C HIS A 32 27.07 11.87 -38.82
N ARG A 33 27.21 10.84 -39.65
CA ARG A 33 26.12 9.92 -40.03
C ARG A 33 25.44 9.24 -38.85
N GLN A 34 26.17 8.95 -37.77
CA GLN A 34 25.59 8.38 -36.55
C GLN A 34 24.63 9.36 -35.85
N THR A 35 24.93 10.66 -35.87
CA THR A 35 24.07 11.70 -35.30
C THR A 35 22.82 11.89 -36.14
N LEU A 36 22.94 11.85 -37.47
CA LEU A 36 21.78 11.89 -38.38
C LEU A 36 20.87 10.66 -38.22
N ARG A 37 21.43 9.46 -37.94
CA ARG A 37 20.64 8.29 -37.55
C ARG A 37 19.89 8.53 -36.24
N LYS A 38 20.54 9.09 -35.22
CA LYS A 38 19.88 9.46 -33.95
C LYS A 38 18.72 10.44 -34.17
N ILE A 39 18.88 11.43 -35.06
CA ILE A 39 17.83 12.41 -35.43
C ILE A 39 16.65 11.74 -36.14
N ARG A 40 16.93 10.82 -37.06
CA ARG A 40 15.90 10.02 -37.76
C ARG A 40 15.07 9.18 -36.80
N ASP A 41 15.74 8.57 -35.82
CA ASP A 41 15.15 7.55 -34.95
C ASP A 41 14.50 8.15 -33.68
N ASN A 42 14.94 9.33 -33.21
CA ASN A 42 14.41 9.98 -32.00
C ASN A 42 13.70 11.31 -32.30
N SER A 43 12.44 11.46 -31.89
CA SER A 43 11.61 12.66 -32.14
C SER A 43 12.17 13.94 -31.53
N GLN A 44 12.98 13.80 -30.48
CA GLN A 44 13.64 14.88 -29.79
C GLN A 44 15.10 14.46 -29.51
N PRO A 45 16.03 15.43 -29.28
CA PRO A 45 17.38 15.13 -28.87
C PRO A 45 17.38 14.17 -27.67
N PRO A 46 17.94 12.95 -27.80
CA PRO A 46 18.01 12.05 -26.66
C PRO A 46 18.91 12.72 -25.62
N GLY A 47 18.34 13.12 -24.49
CA GLY A 47 19.08 13.75 -23.40
C GLY A 47 20.22 12.87 -22.89
N TYR A 48 21.03 13.40 -21.99
CA TYR A 48 22.05 12.57 -21.34
C TYR A 48 21.39 11.40 -20.60
N GLN A 49 21.52 10.20 -21.15
CA GLN A 49 21.02 8.96 -20.57
C GLN A 49 22.23 8.13 -20.15
N ARG A 50 22.37 7.88 -18.84
CA ARG A 50 23.33 6.89 -18.34
C ARG A 50 22.70 5.50 -18.53
N ALA A 51 23.39 4.62 -19.25
CA ALA A 51 22.95 3.25 -19.45
C ALA A 51 23.03 2.42 -18.15
N ASN A 52 24.05 2.68 -17.33
CA ASN A 52 24.27 1.95 -16.09
C ASN A 52 23.99 2.84 -14.86
N PRO A 53 23.32 2.31 -13.82
CA PRO A 53 23.25 2.98 -12.53
C PRO A 53 24.66 3.26 -12.00
N ILE A 54 24.84 4.35 -11.26
CA ILE A 54 26.11 4.60 -10.57
C ILE A 54 26.32 3.47 -9.57
N GLU A 55 27.39 2.70 -9.72
CA GLU A 55 27.78 1.69 -8.73
C GLU A 55 28.06 2.39 -7.40
N LYS A 56 27.27 2.06 -6.38
CA LYS A 56 27.41 2.64 -5.04
C LYS A 56 28.49 1.89 -4.24
N THR A 57 29.73 1.90 -4.74
CA THR A 57 30.85 1.08 -4.23
C THR A 57 31.16 1.30 -2.75
N LYS A 58 31.01 2.53 -2.23
CA LYS A 58 31.39 2.86 -0.85
C LYS A 58 30.36 2.46 0.23
N ILE A 59 29.08 2.35 -0.11
CA ILE A 59 28.02 2.07 0.89
C ILE A 59 27.53 0.64 0.87
N GLY A 60 27.75 -0.10 -0.24
CA GLY A 60 27.32 -1.48 -0.40
C GLY A 60 27.53 -2.37 0.84
N PRO A 61 28.76 -2.41 1.41
CA PRO A 61 29.07 -3.22 2.59
C PRO A 61 28.30 -2.83 3.86
N TYR A 62 27.84 -1.58 3.95
CA TYR A 62 27.20 -1.02 5.14
C TYR A 62 25.67 -0.98 5.04
N ILE A 63 25.08 -1.40 3.92
CA ILE A 63 23.62 -1.38 3.72
C ILE A 63 22.91 -2.26 4.77
N ASP A 64 23.39 -3.47 5.01
CA ASP A 64 22.74 -4.38 5.96
C ASP A 64 22.91 -3.90 7.41
N ARG A 65 24.05 -3.25 7.70
CA ARG A 65 24.26 -2.58 8.98
C ARG A 65 23.27 -1.43 9.20
N ILE A 66 23.03 -0.60 8.17
CA ILE A 66 22.02 0.47 8.22
C ILE A 66 20.62 -0.12 8.45
N LYS A 67 20.26 -1.22 7.78
CA LYS A 67 18.97 -1.90 8.00
C LYS A 67 18.85 -2.39 9.44
N ALA A 68 19.89 -3.02 9.99
CA ALA A 68 19.90 -3.51 11.37
C ALA A 68 19.69 -2.37 12.40
N ILE A 69 20.34 -1.21 12.19
CA ILE A 69 20.16 -0.04 13.05
C ILE A 69 18.72 0.49 12.95
N ILE A 70 18.16 0.59 11.74
CA ILE A 70 16.78 1.05 11.53
C ILE A 70 15.76 0.09 12.14
N GLU A 71 16.01 -1.22 12.09
CA GLU A 71 15.13 -2.23 12.69
C GLU A 71 15.15 -2.15 14.21
N ALA A 72 16.34 -2.05 14.81
CA ALA A 72 16.49 -1.85 16.26
C ALA A 72 15.81 -0.54 16.73
N ASP A 73 15.89 0.53 15.93
CA ASP A 73 15.21 1.79 16.21
C ASP A 73 13.68 1.68 16.31
N LYS A 74 13.05 0.71 15.64
CA LYS A 74 11.60 0.54 15.71
C LYS A 74 11.13 0.23 17.13
N GLN A 75 11.93 -0.51 17.89
CA GLN A 75 11.65 -0.90 19.28
C GLN A 75 11.85 0.25 20.28
N MET A 76 12.49 1.34 19.86
CA MET A 76 12.79 2.48 20.73
C MET A 76 11.76 3.61 20.60
N PRO A 77 11.53 4.40 21.69
CA PRO A 77 10.70 5.60 21.65
C PRO A 77 11.15 6.57 20.55
N LYS A 78 10.22 7.29 19.91
CA LYS A 78 10.50 8.17 18.75
C LYS A 78 11.67 9.14 18.98
N LYS A 79 11.83 9.68 20.19
CA LYS A 79 12.91 10.61 20.56
C LYS A 79 14.30 9.97 20.66
N GLN A 80 14.38 8.65 20.79
CA GLN A 80 15.63 7.89 20.96
C GLN A 80 16.10 7.17 19.68
N ARG A 81 15.34 7.27 18.58
CA ARG A 81 15.70 6.68 17.29
C ARG A 81 16.85 7.43 16.63
N HIS A 82 17.71 6.74 15.91
CA HIS A 82 18.86 7.34 15.26
C HIS A 82 18.43 8.23 14.10
N THR A 83 18.98 9.44 14.06
CA THR A 83 18.92 10.29 12.88
C THR A 83 19.90 9.77 11.83
N ALA A 84 19.69 10.10 10.54
CA ALA A 84 20.62 9.70 9.48
C ALA A 84 22.06 10.19 9.76
N LYS A 85 22.22 11.31 10.47
CA LYS A 85 23.52 11.83 10.90
C LYS A 85 24.16 10.91 11.95
N ARG A 86 23.40 10.49 12.96
CA ARG A 86 23.91 9.57 14.00
C ARG A 86 24.23 8.18 13.45
N ILE A 87 23.49 7.71 12.45
CA ILE A 87 23.82 6.49 11.70
C ILE A 87 25.15 6.67 10.97
N TRP A 88 25.35 7.79 10.28
CA TRP A 88 26.61 8.09 9.58
C TRP A 88 27.82 8.17 10.53
N GLU A 89 27.70 8.85 11.67
CA GLU A 89 28.77 8.95 12.68
C GLU A 89 29.18 7.55 13.21
N ARG A 90 28.20 6.67 13.45
CA ARG A 90 28.48 5.28 13.84
C ARG A 90 29.21 4.51 12.74
N LEU A 91 28.77 4.65 11.49
CA LEU A 91 29.41 3.96 10.38
C LEU A 91 30.83 4.49 10.13
N GLN A 92 31.09 5.78 10.34
CA GLN A 92 32.45 6.33 10.31
C GLN A 92 33.34 5.68 11.36
N ALA A 93 32.85 5.47 12.59
CA ALA A 93 33.58 4.75 13.61
C ALA A 93 33.81 3.26 13.25
N GLU A 94 32.94 2.68 12.43
CA GLU A 94 33.06 1.32 11.86
C GLU A 94 33.88 1.29 10.53
N GLY A 95 34.55 2.39 10.15
CA GLY A 95 35.47 2.44 9.02
C GLY A 95 34.88 2.92 7.68
N LEU A 96 33.68 3.50 7.67
CA LEU A 96 33.05 4.01 6.44
C LEU A 96 33.77 5.26 5.91
N ASP A 97 34.43 5.16 4.75
CA ASP A 97 35.01 6.28 3.97
C ASP A 97 33.97 7.03 3.10
N GLY A 98 32.72 7.03 3.54
CA GLY A 98 31.55 7.56 2.83
C GLY A 98 31.05 8.87 3.42
N GLY A 99 30.72 9.83 2.56
CA GLY A 99 30.11 11.09 2.98
C GLY A 99 28.67 10.93 3.48
N TYR A 100 28.23 11.87 4.32
CA TYR A 100 26.88 11.90 4.92
C TYR A 100 25.75 11.71 3.89
N THR A 101 25.86 12.33 2.71
CA THR A 101 24.84 12.26 1.65
C THR A 101 24.55 10.83 1.22
N ILE A 102 25.58 9.98 1.14
CA ILE A 102 25.45 8.59 0.70
C ILE A 102 24.64 7.79 1.74
N VAL A 103 24.95 7.99 3.03
CA VAL A 103 24.20 7.36 4.14
C VAL A 103 22.78 7.88 4.22
N LYS A 104 22.58 9.20 4.11
CA LYS A 104 21.26 9.84 4.10
C LYS A 104 20.37 9.26 2.99
N ASP A 105 20.90 9.12 1.79
CA ASP A 105 20.17 8.57 0.64
C ASP A 105 19.87 7.08 0.82
N ALA A 106 20.81 6.28 1.36
CA ALA A 106 20.55 4.88 1.68
C ALA A 106 19.48 4.71 2.76
N VAL A 107 19.54 5.48 3.85
CA VAL A 107 18.51 5.48 4.91
C VAL A 107 17.16 5.87 4.34
N ARG A 108 17.10 6.89 3.47
CA ARG A 108 15.86 7.31 2.80
C ARG A 108 15.30 6.20 1.90
N GLN A 109 16.16 5.53 1.13
CA GLN A 109 15.75 4.47 0.21
C GLN A 109 15.23 3.25 0.97
N ILE A 110 15.91 2.81 2.03
CA ILE A 110 15.49 1.70 2.89
C ILE A 110 14.14 2.01 3.55
N LYS A 111 13.96 3.21 4.11
CA LYS A 111 12.67 3.64 4.71
C LYS A 111 11.55 3.79 3.69
N LYS A 112 11.86 4.03 2.40
CA LYS A 112 10.86 4.12 1.34
C LYS A 112 10.32 2.74 0.96
N THR A 113 11.19 1.73 0.90
CA THR A 113 10.80 0.35 0.60
C THR A 113 10.01 -0.29 1.75
N SER A 114 10.25 0.15 2.99
CA SER A 114 9.48 -0.31 4.15
C SER A 114 8.12 0.40 4.33
N LYS A 115 7.63 1.14 3.34
CA LYS A 115 6.27 1.69 3.42
C LYS A 115 5.27 0.55 3.35
N GLU A 116 4.27 0.61 4.23
CA GLU A 116 3.09 -0.26 4.17
C GLU A 116 2.54 -0.25 2.74
N VAL A 117 2.46 -1.44 2.14
CA VAL A 117 1.86 -1.62 0.83
C VAL A 117 0.36 -1.64 1.06
N PHE A 118 -0.32 -0.54 0.69
CA PHE A 118 -1.77 -0.50 0.67
C PHE A 118 -2.25 -1.21 -0.59
N MET A 119 -2.84 -2.39 -0.42
CA MET A 119 -3.52 -3.08 -1.51
C MET A 119 -4.94 -2.49 -1.60
N PRO A 120 -5.31 -1.83 -2.71
CA PRO A 120 -6.68 -1.35 -2.89
C PRO A 120 -7.63 -2.56 -2.91
N LEU A 121 -8.45 -2.67 -1.88
CA LEU A 121 -9.51 -3.68 -1.78
C LEU A 121 -10.73 -3.15 -2.51
N SER A 122 -11.21 -3.88 -3.52
CA SER A 122 -12.48 -3.61 -4.18
C SER A 122 -13.53 -4.53 -3.58
N GLN A 123 -14.50 -3.97 -2.87
CA GLN A 123 -15.60 -4.69 -2.22
C GLN A 123 -16.87 -4.57 -3.05
N ARG A 124 -17.63 -5.65 -3.20
CA ARG A 124 -18.86 -5.64 -4.01
C ARG A 124 -20.02 -5.06 -3.18
N PRO A 125 -20.96 -4.34 -3.80
CA PRO A 125 -22.20 -3.96 -3.13
C PRO A 125 -22.94 -5.19 -2.59
N GLY A 126 -23.52 -5.06 -1.39
CA GLY A 126 -24.25 -6.13 -0.72
C GLY A 126 -23.38 -7.07 0.12
N GLU A 127 -22.09 -6.77 0.30
CA GLU A 127 -21.21 -7.41 1.28
C GLU A 127 -21.13 -6.56 2.55
N ALA A 128 -21.18 -7.22 3.70
CA ALA A 128 -21.04 -6.58 5.01
C ALA A 128 -19.98 -7.27 5.87
N GLN A 129 -19.45 -6.53 6.83
CA GLN A 129 -18.57 -7.03 7.87
C GLN A 129 -19.20 -6.76 9.23
N VAL A 130 -19.17 -7.77 10.10
CA VAL A 130 -19.65 -7.69 11.47
C VAL A 130 -18.47 -7.82 12.43
N ASP A 131 -18.43 -6.94 13.44
CA ASP A 131 -17.45 -6.97 14.52
C ASP A 131 -18.10 -6.62 15.87
N PHE A 132 -17.47 -7.05 16.96
CA PHE A 132 -17.80 -6.65 18.32
C PHE A 132 -16.63 -5.90 18.95
N GLY A 133 -16.89 -4.66 19.35
CA GLY A 133 -15.96 -3.87 20.12
C GLY A 133 -16.33 -3.81 21.60
N HIS A 134 -15.38 -3.35 22.42
CA HIS A 134 -15.61 -3.06 23.82
C HIS A 134 -15.44 -1.57 24.09
N ALA A 135 -16.34 -1.02 24.90
CA ALA A 135 -16.24 0.35 25.38
C ALA A 135 -16.56 0.41 26.88
N VAL A 136 -16.21 1.52 27.51
CA VAL A 136 -16.67 1.85 28.86
C VAL A 136 -17.70 2.95 28.73
N ALA A 137 -18.90 2.72 29.23
CA ALA A 137 -19.99 3.69 29.21
C ALA A 137 -20.38 4.09 30.64
N ASN A 138 -20.76 5.35 30.81
CA ASN A 138 -21.24 5.87 32.09
C ASN A 138 -22.75 5.64 32.21
N PHE A 139 -23.15 4.79 33.16
CA PHE A 139 -24.54 4.56 33.54
C PHE A 139 -24.81 5.26 34.88
N ASN A 140 -25.46 6.42 34.83
CA ASN A 140 -25.88 7.18 36.02
C ASN A 140 -24.73 7.40 37.04
N GLY A 141 -23.56 7.80 36.56
CA GLY A 141 -22.36 8.04 37.37
C GLY A 141 -21.49 6.81 37.60
N LYS A 142 -21.89 5.62 37.15
CA LYS A 142 -21.09 4.38 37.26
C LYS A 142 -20.56 3.95 35.89
N LEU A 143 -19.23 3.90 35.77
CA LEU A 143 -18.57 3.36 34.59
C LEU A 143 -18.76 1.84 34.52
N LYS A 144 -19.30 1.35 33.40
CA LYS A 144 -19.48 -0.07 33.12
C LYS A 144 -18.88 -0.41 31.77
N LYS A 145 -18.20 -1.56 31.70
CA LYS A 145 -17.77 -2.14 30.42
C LYS A 145 -19.01 -2.63 29.68
N ILE A 146 -19.12 -2.23 28.42
CA ILE A 146 -20.16 -2.66 27.49
C ILE A 146 -19.49 -3.29 26.26
N VAL A 147 -20.32 -3.97 25.48
CA VAL A 147 -19.96 -4.50 24.17
C VAL A 147 -20.77 -3.73 23.15
N PHE A 148 -20.22 -3.38 22.01
CA PHE A 148 -20.98 -2.81 20.92
C PHE A 148 -20.80 -3.64 19.66
N PHE A 149 -21.92 -3.98 19.05
CA PHE A 149 -22.00 -4.59 17.73
C PHE A 149 -21.80 -3.52 16.67
N VAL A 150 -21.03 -3.84 15.64
CA VAL A 150 -20.89 -3.02 14.44
C VAL A 150 -21.15 -3.89 13.22
N MET A 151 -22.06 -3.46 12.34
CA MET A 151 -22.16 -3.97 10.98
C MET A 151 -21.85 -2.85 10.00
N SER A 152 -20.85 -3.03 9.15
CA SER A 152 -20.49 -2.08 8.09
C SER A 152 -20.69 -2.69 6.70
N LEU A 153 -21.23 -1.91 5.77
CA LEU A 153 -21.32 -2.28 4.36
C LEU A 153 -19.98 -2.02 3.69
N ALA A 154 -19.30 -3.07 3.24
CA ALA A 154 -17.91 -3.00 2.78
C ALA A 154 -17.72 -2.12 1.53
N HIS A 155 -18.78 -1.89 0.76
CA HIS A 155 -18.75 -1.06 -0.45
C HIS A 155 -18.96 0.43 -0.19
N SER A 156 -19.80 0.79 0.78
CA SER A 156 -20.26 2.18 1.01
C SER A 156 -19.82 2.78 2.33
N ASP A 157 -19.21 1.98 3.21
CA ASP A 157 -18.85 2.32 4.60
C ASP A 157 -20.03 2.73 5.49
N ALA A 158 -21.27 2.55 5.01
CA ALA A 158 -22.45 2.75 5.84
C ALA A 158 -22.44 1.75 7.00
N MET A 159 -22.67 2.23 8.22
CA MET A 159 -22.52 1.43 9.43
C MET A 159 -23.75 1.51 10.32
N PHE A 160 -24.00 0.40 11.01
CA PHE A 160 -24.96 0.30 12.10
C PHE A 160 -24.21 -0.11 13.36
N VAL A 161 -24.48 0.58 14.48
CA VAL A 161 -23.83 0.32 15.77
C VAL A 161 -24.87 0.17 16.86
N MET A 162 -24.77 -0.86 17.68
CA MET A 162 -25.67 -1.09 18.82
C MET A 162 -24.92 -1.60 20.04
N ALA A 163 -25.13 -0.95 21.19
CA ALA A 163 -24.48 -1.29 22.44
C ALA A 163 -25.32 -2.27 23.27
N PHE A 164 -24.64 -3.25 23.89
CA PHE A 164 -25.21 -4.25 24.78
C PHE A 164 -24.42 -4.33 26.10
N PRO A 165 -25.07 -4.71 27.21
CA PRO A 165 -24.39 -4.91 28.49
C PRO A 165 -23.35 -6.04 28.46
N ARG A 166 -23.56 -7.06 27.61
CA ARG A 166 -22.67 -8.22 27.46
C ARG A 166 -22.79 -8.80 26.06
N GLU A 167 -21.75 -9.52 25.65
CA GLU A 167 -21.76 -10.32 24.42
C GLU A 167 -22.42 -11.67 24.71
N CYS A 168 -23.61 -11.89 24.15
CA CYS A 168 -24.34 -13.16 24.26
C CYS A 168 -25.14 -13.41 22.98
N THR A 169 -25.69 -14.62 22.84
CA THR A 169 -26.43 -15.02 21.63
C THR A 169 -27.64 -14.12 21.38
N GLU A 170 -28.36 -13.71 22.42
CA GLU A 170 -29.52 -12.82 22.28
C GLU A 170 -29.10 -11.45 21.76
N ALA A 171 -28.02 -10.87 22.30
CA ALA A 171 -27.47 -9.61 21.83
C ALA A 171 -27.02 -9.71 20.36
N PHE A 172 -26.38 -10.82 20.00
CA PHE A 172 -25.95 -11.08 18.63
C PHE A 172 -27.13 -11.13 17.66
N LEU A 173 -28.17 -11.92 17.96
CA LEU A 173 -29.34 -12.05 17.11
C LEU A 173 -30.11 -10.73 16.98
N GLU A 174 -30.40 -10.06 18.10
CA GLU A 174 -31.10 -8.77 18.11
C GLU A 174 -30.36 -7.73 17.27
N ALA A 175 -29.03 -7.65 17.41
CA ALA A 175 -28.24 -6.69 16.66
C ALA A 175 -28.32 -6.90 15.14
N HIS A 176 -28.39 -8.15 14.66
CA HIS A 176 -28.56 -8.44 13.24
C HIS A 176 -29.93 -8.02 12.73
N VAL A 177 -31.00 -8.39 13.46
CA VAL A 177 -32.37 -8.00 13.10
C VAL A 177 -32.47 -6.48 12.99
N ARG A 178 -31.97 -5.76 14.00
CA ARG A 178 -31.97 -4.29 14.03
C ARG A 178 -31.13 -3.67 12.93
N ALA A 179 -29.98 -4.28 12.61
CA ALA A 179 -29.14 -3.82 11.50
C ALA A 179 -29.86 -3.99 10.15
N PHE A 180 -30.48 -5.14 9.91
CA PHE A 180 -31.22 -5.40 8.67
C PHE A 180 -32.41 -4.44 8.51
N ASP A 181 -33.16 -4.19 9.59
CA ASP A 181 -34.22 -3.21 9.60
C ASP A 181 -33.70 -1.79 9.33
N PHE A 182 -32.57 -1.41 9.94
CA PHE A 182 -31.94 -0.10 9.73
C PHE A 182 -31.49 0.11 8.28
N PHE A 183 -30.87 -0.91 7.67
CA PHE A 183 -30.46 -0.84 6.27
C PHE A 183 -31.65 -0.97 5.30
N GLY A 184 -32.78 -1.53 5.76
CA GLY A 184 -33.94 -1.84 4.93
C GLY A 184 -33.72 -3.04 4.00
N PHE A 185 -32.63 -3.79 4.18
CA PHE A 185 -32.30 -4.99 3.42
C PHE A 185 -31.30 -5.87 4.18
N VAL A 186 -31.18 -7.13 3.73
CA VAL A 186 -30.19 -8.08 4.23
C VAL A 186 -29.01 -8.15 3.27
N PRO A 187 -27.75 -7.92 3.70
CA PRO A 187 -26.58 -8.15 2.88
C PRO A 187 -26.50 -9.60 2.42
N LYS A 188 -26.06 -9.83 1.17
CA LYS A 188 -25.97 -11.18 0.60
C LYS A 188 -24.91 -12.02 1.28
N ARG A 189 -23.81 -11.38 1.70
CA ARG A 189 -22.68 -12.03 2.35
C ARG A 189 -22.22 -11.18 3.53
N ILE A 190 -22.03 -11.83 4.67
CA ILE A 190 -21.61 -11.17 5.90
C ILE A 190 -20.37 -11.89 6.42
N SER A 191 -19.29 -11.13 6.59
CA SER A 191 -18.02 -11.63 7.10
C SER A 191 -17.96 -11.47 8.62
N TYR A 192 -17.51 -12.52 9.31
CA TYR A 192 -17.39 -12.55 10.76
C TYR A 192 -15.96 -12.91 11.16
N ASP A 193 -15.49 -12.36 12.29
CA ASP A 193 -14.34 -12.94 12.98
C ASP A 193 -14.73 -14.25 13.68
N ASN A 194 -13.76 -15.00 14.21
CA ASN A 194 -13.95 -16.30 14.85
C ASN A 194 -14.64 -16.23 16.23
N THR A 195 -15.70 -15.43 16.34
CA THR A 195 -16.43 -15.17 17.57
C THR A 195 -17.18 -16.42 18.04
N ARG A 196 -17.01 -16.79 19.32
CA ARG A 196 -17.62 -17.97 19.93
C ARG A 196 -19.15 -17.98 19.88
N VAL A 197 -19.78 -16.81 19.77
CA VAL A 197 -21.24 -16.67 19.65
C VAL A 197 -21.76 -17.22 18.32
N ALA A 198 -20.99 -17.05 17.24
CA ALA A 198 -21.33 -17.57 15.91
C ALA A 198 -20.75 -18.97 15.66
N ILE A 199 -19.58 -19.27 16.22
CA ILE A 199 -18.78 -20.46 15.88
C ILE A 199 -18.59 -21.37 17.10
N THR A 200 -19.02 -22.64 16.96
CA THR A 200 -18.84 -23.68 17.98
C THR A 200 -17.50 -24.41 17.86
N LYS A 201 -17.01 -24.64 16.64
CA LYS A 201 -15.69 -25.28 16.37
C LYS A 201 -15.08 -24.72 15.09
N ILE A 202 -13.77 -24.49 15.11
CA ILE A 202 -12.95 -24.20 13.93
C ILE A 202 -12.44 -25.53 13.38
N LEU A 203 -12.64 -25.79 12.09
CA LEU A 203 -12.15 -27.00 11.41
C LEU A 203 -10.96 -26.65 10.50
N THR A 204 -10.31 -27.64 9.90
CA THR A 204 -9.19 -27.42 8.96
C THR A 204 -9.65 -26.60 7.75
N GLY A 205 -8.92 -25.53 7.41
CA GLY A 205 -9.24 -24.62 6.31
C GLY A 205 -10.17 -23.47 6.71
N HIS A 206 -11.00 -22.99 5.77
CA HIS A 206 -12.03 -21.94 5.99
C HIS A 206 -13.37 -22.52 6.51
N ASN A 207 -13.38 -23.79 6.94
CA ASN A 207 -14.59 -24.47 7.37
C ASN A 207 -14.87 -24.23 8.86
N ARG A 208 -16.08 -23.78 9.18
CA ARG A 208 -16.51 -23.45 10.54
C ARG A 208 -17.78 -24.20 10.88
N LYS A 209 -17.89 -24.71 12.11
CA LYS A 209 -19.14 -25.27 12.64
C LYS A 209 -19.89 -24.16 13.37
N TYR A 210 -20.98 -23.68 12.77
CA TYR A 210 -21.82 -22.64 13.34
C TYR A 210 -22.70 -23.14 14.49
N THR A 211 -23.00 -22.25 15.45
CA THR A 211 -23.97 -22.49 16.53
C THR A 211 -25.38 -22.70 15.97
N ALA A 212 -26.25 -23.39 16.71
CA ALA A 212 -27.62 -23.66 16.27
C ALA A 212 -28.41 -22.37 16.02
N GLU A 213 -28.27 -21.39 16.92
CA GLU A 213 -28.95 -20.10 16.80
C GLU A 213 -28.45 -19.28 15.62
N PHE A 214 -27.14 -19.28 15.34
CA PHE A 214 -26.61 -18.59 14.16
C PHE A 214 -27.12 -19.23 12.87
N LYS A 215 -27.22 -20.56 12.82
CA LYS A 215 -27.84 -21.26 11.69
C LYS A 215 -29.33 -20.91 11.51
N ARG A 216 -30.08 -20.71 12.60
CA ARG A 216 -31.48 -20.25 12.51
C ARG A 216 -31.57 -18.85 11.90
N LEU A 217 -30.70 -17.93 12.31
CA LEU A 217 -30.62 -16.59 11.74
C LEU A 217 -30.31 -16.65 10.23
N ILE A 218 -29.30 -17.43 9.84
CA ILE A 218 -28.95 -17.66 8.43
C ILE A 218 -30.13 -18.26 7.66
N SER A 219 -30.81 -19.27 8.23
CA SER A 219 -31.95 -19.90 7.57
C SER A 219 -33.15 -18.98 7.40
N HIS A 220 -33.33 -18.02 8.31
CA HIS A 220 -34.43 -17.06 8.26
C HIS A 220 -34.16 -15.94 7.24
N TYR A 221 -32.95 -15.39 7.23
CA TYR A 221 -32.59 -14.23 6.39
C TYR A 221 -31.84 -14.59 5.10
N LEU A 222 -31.43 -15.85 4.93
CA LEU A 222 -30.84 -16.42 3.73
C LEU A 222 -29.56 -15.71 3.21
N PHE A 223 -28.72 -15.21 4.13
CA PHE A 223 -27.40 -14.65 3.79
C PHE A 223 -26.28 -15.69 3.89
N GLU A 224 -25.18 -15.44 3.18
CA GLU A 224 -23.98 -16.28 3.22
C GLU A 224 -23.02 -15.81 4.34
N PRO A 225 -22.70 -16.66 5.34
CA PRO A 225 -21.67 -16.34 6.33
C PRO A 225 -20.26 -16.62 5.79
N TYR A 226 -19.36 -15.65 5.90
CA TYR A 226 -17.96 -15.76 5.49
C TYR A 226 -16.95 -15.57 6.61
#